data_AF-A0A919TG71-F1
#
_entry.id   AF-A0A919TG71-F1
#
_cell.length_a   1.000
_cell.length_b   1.000
_cell.length_c   1.000
_cell.angle_alpha   90.00
_cell.angle_beta   90.00
_cell.angle_gamma   90.00
#
_symmetry.space_group_name_H-M   'P 1'
#
loop_
_entity.id
_entity.type
_entity.pdbx_description
1 polymer ?
#
loop_
_entity_poly.entity_id
_entity_poly.type
_entity_poly.pdbx_seq_one_letter_code
_entity_poly.pdbx_strand_id
1 'polypeptide(L)'
;MASSLPYGDMYLPRLRLAMRIGSEYRVETITGRRWRAFASQNGLDLDRTVARIDELAARLPAAFREAASATPVAALKSALPERLAAAVENHAARCRKNLA
;
A
#
# COMPACT_ATOMS: atom_id res chain seq x y z
N MET A 1 -11.75 -7.83 1.79
CA MET A 1 -10.35 -7.42 1.57
C MET A 1 -9.59 -7.60 2.88
N ALA A 2 -8.41 -8.24 2.86
CA ALA A 2 -7.61 -8.48 4.06
C ALA A 2 -6.22 -7.87 3.90
N SER A 3 -5.64 -7.34 4.99
CA SER A 3 -4.31 -6.72 5.01
C SER A 3 -3.39 -7.49 5.95
N SER A 4 -2.15 -7.74 5.55
CA SER A 4 -1.13 -8.35 6.39
C SER A 4 -0.36 -7.35 7.26
N LEU A 5 -0.50 -6.05 7.01
CA LEU A 5 0.27 -4.99 7.67
C LEU A 5 0.10 -4.87 9.20
N PRO A 6 -1.09 -5.12 9.80
CA PRO A 6 -1.24 -4.92 11.25
C PRO A 6 -0.66 -6.09 12.06
N TYR A 7 -0.26 -7.19 11.42
CA TYR A 7 0.28 -8.38 12.06
C TYR A 7 1.82 -8.26 12.14
N GLY A 8 2.33 -8.00 13.34
CA GLY A 8 3.74 -7.64 13.57
C GLY A 8 4.75 -8.79 13.43
N ASP A 9 4.26 -10.02 13.37
CA ASP A 9 5.00 -11.24 13.03
C ASP A 9 5.34 -11.34 11.53
N MET A 10 4.65 -10.57 10.68
CA MET A 10 4.92 -10.48 9.26
C MET A 10 6.02 -9.45 8.98
N TYR A 11 7.28 -9.91 8.96
CA TYR A 11 8.43 -9.11 8.54
C TYR A 11 8.24 -8.63 7.09
N LEU A 12 8.05 -7.32 6.88
CA LEU A 12 7.82 -6.70 5.55
C LEU A 12 8.79 -7.21 4.45
N PRO A 13 10.08 -7.44 4.71
CA PRO A 13 10.99 -8.00 3.71
C PRO A 13 10.68 -9.42 3.22
N ARG A 14 9.88 -10.17 3.99
CA ARG A 14 9.37 -11.50 3.60
C ARG A 14 8.00 -11.45 2.92
N LEU A 15 7.35 -10.29 2.87
CA LEU A 15 6.03 -10.16 2.26
C LEU A 15 6.12 -10.22 0.73
N ARG A 16 5.41 -11.20 0.14
CA ARG A 16 5.37 -11.42 -1.31
C ARG A 16 3.95 -11.21 -1.83
N LEU A 17 3.84 -10.56 -2.98
CA LEU A 17 2.61 -10.45 -3.73
C LEU A 17 2.24 -11.79 -4.37
N ALA A 18 0.94 -12.05 -4.49
CA ALA A 18 0.45 -13.22 -5.24
C ALA A 18 0.75 -13.11 -6.75
N MET A 19 0.73 -11.88 -7.28
CA MET A 19 1.11 -11.57 -8.66
C MET A 19 2.29 -10.62 -8.68
N ARG A 20 3.24 -10.86 -9.61
CA ARG A 20 4.40 -9.99 -9.79
C ARG A 20 4.01 -8.65 -10.43
N ILE A 21 4.79 -7.62 -10.11
CA ILE A 21 4.80 -6.34 -10.85
C ILE A 21 6.15 -6.23 -11.55
N GLY A 22 6.12 -6.24 -12.90
CA GLY A 22 7.33 -6.42 -13.71
C GLY A 22 7.97 -7.78 -13.42
N SER A 23 9.18 -7.78 -12.85
CA SER A 23 9.91 -8.98 -12.46
C SER A 23 9.93 -9.26 -10.95
N GLU A 24 9.15 -8.51 -10.15
CA GLU A 24 9.26 -8.55 -8.68
C GLU A 24 8.01 -9.07 -7.98
N TYR A 25 8.23 -9.85 -6.91
CA TYR A 25 7.21 -10.29 -5.97
C TYR A 25 7.29 -9.59 -4.60
N ARG A 26 8.48 -9.15 -4.17
CA ARG A 26 8.69 -8.53 -2.85
C ARG A 26 8.11 -7.13 -2.81
N VAL A 27 7.25 -6.88 -1.84
CA VAL A 27 6.53 -5.59 -1.71
C VAL A 27 7.48 -4.41 -1.51
N GLU A 28 8.57 -4.61 -0.76
CA GLU A 28 9.48 -3.52 -0.40
C GLU A 28 10.37 -3.03 -1.54
N THR A 29 10.62 -3.87 -2.55
CA THR A 29 11.55 -3.56 -3.64
C THR A 29 10.81 -2.95 -4.84
N ILE A 30 9.50 -2.78 -4.76
CA ILE A 30 8.73 -2.13 -5.82
C ILE A 30 8.98 -0.61 -5.77
N THR A 31 9.49 -0.08 -6.86
CA THR A 31 9.85 1.34 -7.04
C THR A 31 9.15 1.93 -8.26
N GLY A 32 9.21 3.25 -8.43
CA GLY A 32 8.67 3.94 -9.61
C GLY A 32 9.19 3.38 -10.94
N ARG A 33 10.48 3.01 -11.01
CA ARG A 33 11.08 2.35 -12.19
C ARG A 33 10.36 1.06 -12.57
N ARG A 34 9.97 0.24 -11.58
CA ARG A 34 9.29 -1.04 -11.84
C ARG A 34 7.84 -0.85 -12.25
N TRP A 35 7.17 0.17 -11.73
CA TRP A 35 5.85 0.57 -12.20
C TRP A 35 5.87 1.09 -13.64
N ARG A 36 6.87 1.88 -14.03
CA ARG A 36 7.05 2.30 -15.44
C ARG A 36 7.33 1.11 -16.36
N ALA A 37 8.18 0.18 -15.94
CA ALA A 37 8.44 -1.05 -16.70
C ALA A 37 7.17 -1.91 -16.85
N PHE A 38 6.39 -2.04 -15.77
CA PHE A 38 5.09 -2.71 -15.81
C PHE A 38 4.11 -2.00 -16.77
N ALA A 39 4.01 -0.68 -16.71
CA ALA A 39 3.15 0.10 -17.59
C ALA A 39 3.52 -0.12 -19.06
N SER A 40 4.80 0.00 -19.39
CA SER A 40 5.31 -0.24 -20.75
C SER A 40 4.99 -1.66 -21.25
N GLN A 41 5.18 -2.68 -20.42
CA GLN A 41 4.90 -4.07 -20.79
C GLN A 41 3.42 -4.38 -21.02
N ASN A 42 2.52 -3.57 -20.44
CA ASN A 42 1.08 -3.77 -20.53
C ASN A 42 0.38 -2.72 -21.41
N GLY A 43 1.14 -1.90 -22.16
CA GLY A 43 0.58 -0.86 -23.02
C GLY A 43 -0.14 0.26 -22.27
N LEU A 44 0.22 0.49 -21.01
CA LEU A 44 -0.31 1.59 -20.20
C LEU A 44 0.57 2.83 -20.31
N ASP A 45 -0.04 4.00 -20.13
CA ASP A 45 0.69 5.26 -20.04
C ASP A 45 1.57 5.29 -18.78
N LEU A 46 2.87 5.55 -18.96
CA LEU A 46 3.88 5.42 -17.91
C LEU A 46 3.65 6.43 -16.78
N ASP A 47 3.50 7.70 -17.14
CA ASP A 47 3.41 8.79 -16.19
C ASP A 47 2.05 8.83 -15.51
N ARG A 48 0.97 8.55 -16.25
CA ARG A 48 -0.37 8.39 -15.68
C ARG A 48 -0.44 7.22 -14.72
N THR A 49 0.25 6.11 -15.00
CA THR A 49 0.30 4.97 -14.08
C THR A 49 0.97 5.36 -12.76
N VAL A 50 2.15 5.99 -12.82
CA VAL A 50 2.88 6.43 -11.61
C VAL A 50 2.09 7.49 -10.85
N ALA A 51 1.54 8.50 -11.54
CA ALA A 51 0.71 9.53 -10.94
C ALA A 51 -0.50 8.93 -10.22
N ARG A 52 -1.17 7.96 -10.86
CA ARG A 52 -2.33 7.29 -10.24
C ARG A 52 -1.96 6.54 -8.96
N ILE A 53 -0.79 5.92 -8.91
CA ILE A 53 -0.31 5.22 -7.72
C ILE A 53 0.00 6.24 -6.61
N ASP A 54 0.62 7.37 -6.93
CA ASP A 54 0.88 8.44 -5.95
C ASP A 54 -0.41 9.02 -5.38
N GLU A 55 -1.40 9.30 -6.24
CA GLU A 55 -2.73 9.76 -5.82
C GLU A 55 -3.41 8.79 -4.86
N LEU A 56 -3.37 7.49 -5.15
CA LEU A 56 -3.94 6.46 -4.28
C LEU A 56 -3.19 6.42 -2.94
N ALA A 57 -1.86 6.43 -2.98
CA ALA A 57 -1.03 6.43 -1.78
C ALA A 57 -1.27 7.68 -0.91
N ALA A 58 -1.51 8.85 -1.51
CA ALA A 58 -1.82 10.07 -0.79
C ALA A 58 -3.19 10.05 -0.10
N ARG A 59 -4.19 9.37 -0.69
CA ARG A 59 -5.56 9.29 -0.14
C ARG A 59 -5.75 8.20 0.91
N LEU A 60 -4.94 7.14 0.86
CA LEU A 60 -5.09 5.96 1.73
C LEU A 60 -5.08 6.29 3.23
N PRO A 61 -4.16 7.12 3.77
CA PRO A 61 -4.12 7.39 5.20
C PRO A 61 -5.42 7.99 5.75
N ALA A 62 -5.98 8.99 5.06
CA ALA A 62 -7.22 9.64 5.47
C ALA A 62 -8.41 8.67 5.41
N ALA A 63 -8.53 7.90 4.32
CA ALA A 63 -9.59 6.91 4.16
C ALA A 63 -9.55 5.82 5.23
N PHE A 64 -8.36 5.37 5.63
CA PHE A 64 -8.21 4.37 6.70
C PHE A 64 -8.53 4.94 8.08
N ARG A 65 -8.19 6.21 8.35
CA ARG A 65 -8.55 6.89 9.60
C ARG A 65 -10.06 7.06 9.74
N GLU A 66 -10.73 7.46 8.65
CA GLU A 66 -12.19 7.56 8.60
C GLU A 66 -12.85 6.20 8.82
N ALA A 67 -12.35 5.14 8.16
CA ALA A 67 -12.85 3.79 8.35
C ALA A 67 -12.65 3.28 9.79
N ALA A 68 -11.51 3.61 10.42
CA ALA A 68 -11.21 3.22 11.80
C ALA A 68 -12.09 3.94 12.83
N SER A 69 -12.51 5.18 12.55
CA SER A 69 -13.36 5.98 13.44
C SER A 69 -14.86 5.72 13.27
N ALA A 70 -15.26 4.97 12.24
CA ALA A 70 -16.66 4.61 12.01
C ALA A 70 -17.26 3.92 13.25
N THR A 71 -18.46 4.34 13.66
CA THR A 71 -19.12 3.85 14.89
C THR A 71 -19.15 2.32 15.03
N PRO A 72 -19.49 1.54 13.98
CA PRO A 72 -19.49 0.08 14.09
C PRO A 72 -18.10 -0.51 14.39
N VAL A 73 -17.03 0.15 13.90
CA VAL A 73 -15.64 -0.29 14.08
C VAL A 73 -15.14 0.12 15.46
N ALA A 74 -15.42 1.36 15.89
CA ALA A 74 -15.07 1.83 17.23
C ALA A 74 -15.76 1.01 18.34
N ALA A 75 -16.99 0.54 18.09
CA ALA A 75 -17.73 -0.32 19.02
C ALA A 75 -17.06 -1.68 19.28
N LEU A 76 -16.17 -2.15 18.41
CA LEU A 76 -15.42 -3.40 18.59
C LEU A 76 -14.41 -3.33 19.73
N LYS A 77 -14.07 -2.13 20.24
CA LYS A 77 -13.09 -1.90 21.31
C LYS A 77 -11.75 -2.64 21.11
N SER A 78 -11.36 -2.82 19.84
CA SER A 78 -10.14 -3.49 19.43
C SER A 78 -9.05 -2.46 19.11
N ALA A 79 -7.80 -2.75 19.42
CA ALA A 79 -6.66 -1.94 19.00
C ALA A 79 -6.29 -2.15 17.51
N LEU A 80 -6.91 -3.13 16.83
CA LEU A 80 -6.56 -3.52 15.46
C LEU A 80 -6.83 -2.43 14.42
N PRO A 81 -7.97 -1.71 14.41
CA PRO A 81 -8.23 -0.64 13.44
C PRO A 81 -7.18 0.47 13.48
N GLU A 82 -6.80 0.90 14.68
CA GLU A 82 -5.79 1.96 14.85
C GLU A 82 -4.39 1.48 14.42
N ARG A 83 -4.00 0.26 14.81
CA ARG A 83 -2.75 -0.36 14.35
C ARG A 83 -2.70 -0.48 12.83
N LEU A 84 -3.80 -0.86 12.20
CA LEU A 84 -3.90 -0.98 10.75
C LEU A 84 -3.79 0.39 10.08
N ALA A 85 -4.49 1.41 10.58
CA ALA A 85 -4.42 2.77 10.05
C ALA A 85 -2.99 3.32 10.11
N ALA A 86 -2.31 3.19 11.25
CA ALA A 86 -0.92 3.61 11.41
C ALA A 86 0.04 2.82 10.49
N ALA A 87 -0.16 1.51 10.35
CA ALA A 87 0.67 0.68 9.48
C ALA A 87 0.50 1.05 7.99
N VAL A 88 -0.73 1.34 7.56
CA VAL A 88 -1.04 1.82 6.21
C VAL A 88 -0.43 3.20 5.96
N GLU A 89 -0.50 4.11 6.92
CA GLU A 89 0.10 5.45 6.82
C GLU A 89 1.61 5.36 6.60
N ASN A 90 2.31 4.57 7.41
CA ASN A 90 3.74 4.33 7.26
C ASN A 90 4.09 3.65 5.93
N HIS A 91 3.27 2.68 5.49
CA HIS A 91 3.47 1.99 4.22
C HIS A 91 3.28 2.93 3.02
N ALA A 92 2.21 3.72 3.02
CA ALA A 92 1.92 4.68 1.97
C ALA A 92 3.04 5.73 1.86
N ALA A 93 3.52 6.28 2.97
CA ALA A 93 4.64 7.21 2.99
C ALA A 93 5.91 6.60 2.37
N ARG A 94 6.22 5.32 2.68
CA ARG A 94 7.35 4.61 2.07
C ARG A 94 7.15 4.40 0.57
N CYS A 95 5.96 3.99 0.14
CA CYS A 95 5.65 3.82 -1.28
C CYS A 95 5.88 5.12 -2.05
N ARG A 96 5.37 6.25 -1.54
CA ARG A 96 5.55 7.56 -2.19
C ARG A 96 7.02 7.97 -2.31
N LYS A 97 7.82 7.75 -1.26
CA LYS A 97 9.27 7.97 -1.30
C LYS A 97 9.97 7.14 -2.37
N ASN A 98 9.50 5.91 -2.62
CA ASN A 98 10.07 4.99 -3.60
C ASN A 98 9.52 5.17 -5.03
N LEU A 99 8.51 6.03 -5.22
CA LEU A 99 7.96 6.38 -6.54
C LEU A 99 8.76 7.48 -7.23
N ALA A 100 9.41 8.34 -6.46
CA ALA A 100 10.30 9.40 -6.95
C ALA A 100 11.47 8.85 -7.78
#